data_AF-A0AAV3PLF9-F1
#
_entry.id   AF-A0AAV3PLF9-F1
#
_cell.length_a   1.000
_cell.length_b   1.000
_cell.length_c   1.000
_cell.angle_alpha   90.00
_cell.angle_beta   90.00
_cell.angle_gamma   90.00
#
_symmetry.space_group_name_H-M   'P 1'
#
loop_
_entity.id
_entity.type
_entity.pdbx_description
1 polymer ?
#
loop_
_entity_poly.entity_id
_entity_poly.type
_entity_poly.pdbx_seq_one_letter_code
_entity_poly.pdbx_strand_id
1 'polypeptide(L)' 'MTLYITVEEGETQLEDGIDAPLGMEEHVKATLDEIKEINLGTTEDPRPTYVSALLTSEEETEYVSLLT' A
#
# COMPACT_ATOMS: atom_id res chain seq x y z
N MET A 1 9.75 13.67 5.55
CA MET A 1 10.35 12.39 5.17
C MET A 1 9.71 12.00 3.85
N THR A 2 10.37 12.29 2.73
CA THR A 2 9.85 11.98 1.39
C THR A 2 10.33 10.59 1.02
N LEU A 3 9.43 9.66 0.69
CA LEU A 3 9.85 8.35 0.16
C LEU A 3 10.26 8.53 -1.31
N TYR A 4 11.51 8.19 -1.62
CA TYR A 4 12.01 8.14 -3.00
C TYR A 4 11.89 6.69 -3.47
N ILE A 5 11.03 6.44 -4.45
CA ILE A 5 10.98 5.14 -5.12
C ILE A 5 12.03 5.20 -6.24
N THR A 6 13.11 4.43 -6.10
CA THR A 6 14.11 4.29 -7.15
C THR A 6 13.59 3.28 -8.17
N VAL A 7 13.21 3.77 -9.35
CA VAL A 7 12.95 2.92 -10.51
C VAL A 7 14.31 2.66 -11.17
N GLU A 8 14.74 1.40 -11.25
CA GLU A 8 15.92 1.03 -12.03
C GLU A 8 15.61 1.24 -13.52
N GLU A 9 16.33 2.16 -14.17
CA GLU A 9 16.24 2.42 -15.61
C GLU A 9 16.72 1.19 -16.39
N GLY A 10 15.78 0.37 -16.84
CA GLY A 10 15.95 -0.41 -18.05
C GLY A 10 15.64 0.47 -19.25
N GLU A 11 16.58 0.60 -20.18
CA GLU A 11 16.46 1.44 -21.40
C GLU A 11 15.19 1.08 -22.20
N THR A 12 14.10 1.80 -21.98
CA THR A 12 12.93 1.78 -22.85
C THR A 12 13.04 2.98 -23.79
N GLN A 13 13.24 2.71 -25.08
CA GLN A 13 13.09 3.72 -26.13
C GLN A 13 11.76 4.44 -25.94
N LEU A 14 11.83 5.73 -25.66
CA LEU A 14 10.69 6.63 -25.50
C LEU A 14 10.07 6.90 -26.89
N GLU A 15 9.35 5.91 -27.43
CA GLU A 15 8.46 6.12 -28.58
C GLU A 15 7.18 6.77 -28.07
N ASP A 16 7.13 8.10 -28.16
CA ASP A 16 5.95 8.98 -28.05
C ASP A 16 4.81 8.43 -27.18
N GLY A 17 5.15 8.14 -25.92
CA GLY A 17 4.17 7.81 -24.90
C GLY A 17 3.43 9.08 -24.58
N ILE A 18 2.16 9.16 -25.00
CA ILE A 18 1.24 10.25 -24.68
C ILE A 18 1.39 10.58 -23.20
N ASP A 19 2.01 11.72 -22.91
CA ASP A 19 2.26 12.21 -21.56
C ASP A 19 0.92 12.19 -20.81
N ALA A 20 0.79 11.26 -19.87
CA ALA A 20 -0.41 11.15 -19.05
C ALA A 20 -0.63 12.54 -18.43
N PRO A 21 -1.85 13.11 -18.44
CA PRO A 21 -2.04 14.45 -17.93
C PRO A 21 -1.46 14.54 -16.51
N LEU A 22 -0.48 15.43 -16.33
CA LEU A 22 0.23 15.74 -15.07
C LEU A 22 -0.71 16.15 -13.90
N GLY A 23 -2.03 16.13 -14.11
CA GLY A 23 -3.07 16.39 -13.11
C GLY A 23 -3.68 15.15 -12.47
N MET A 24 -3.25 13.93 -12.83
CA MET A 24 -3.74 12.70 -12.17
C MET A 24 -3.15 12.51 -10.76
N GLU A 25 -2.02 13.14 -10.46
CA GLU A 25 -1.36 13.09 -9.15
C GLU A 25 -2.06 13.95 -8.08
N GLU A 26 -2.86 14.95 -8.48
CA GLU A 26 -3.55 15.88 -7.55
C GLU A 26 -4.88 15.32 -6.99
N HIS A 27 -5.43 14.27 -7.61
CA HIS A 27 -6.69 13.67 -7.19
C HIS A 27 -6.56 12.40 -6.35
N VAL A 28 -5.35 12.02 -5.94
CA VAL A 28 -5.17 11.19 -4.73
C VAL A 28 -5.27 12.11 -3.51
N LYS A 29 -6.40 12.82 -3.41
CA LYS A 29 -6.81 13.51 -2.20
C LYS A 29 -6.87 12.43 -1.15
N ALA A 30 -5.85 12.38 -0.30
CA ALA A 30 -5.54 11.27 0.59
C ALA A 30 -6.76 10.85 1.43
N THR A 31 -7.60 9.97 0.88
CA THR A 31 -8.35 8.97 1.63
C THR A 31 -7.40 7.82 1.92
N LEU A 32 -6.16 8.16 2.32
CA LEU A 32 -5.30 7.21 3.01
C LEU A 32 -5.97 7.04 4.35
N ASP A 33 -6.81 6.02 4.42
CA ASP A 33 -7.26 5.52 5.68
C ASP A 33 -6.03 5.24 6.54
N GLU A 34 -6.07 5.59 7.82
CA GLU A 34 -4.97 5.25 8.71
C GLU A 34 -4.81 3.72 8.67
N ILE A 35 -3.58 3.22 8.55
CA ILE A 35 -3.30 1.79 8.52
C ILE A 35 -2.53 1.38 9.77
N LYS A 36 -2.80 0.18 10.25
CA LYS A 36 -2.06 -0.49 11.33
C LYS A 36 -1.41 -1.76 10.80
N GLU A 37 -0.28 -2.12 11.40
CA GLU A 37 0.41 -3.38 11.14
C GLU A 37 -0.04 -4.42 12.17
N ILE A 38 -0.39 -5.62 11.70
CA ILE A 38 -0.67 -6.80 12.52
C ILE A 38 0.26 -7.94 12.11
N ASN A 39 0.69 -8.77 13.06
CA ASN A 39 1.47 -9.96 12.75
C ASN A 39 0.55 -11.20 12.71
N LEU A 40 0.37 -11.78 11.53
CA LEU A 40 -0.40 -13.03 11.33
C LEU A 40 0.45 -14.29 11.58
N GLY A 41 1.76 -14.14 11.74
CA GLY A 41 2.72 -15.21 11.98
C GLY A 41 3.04 -15.40 13.46
N THR A 42 4.14 -16.10 13.73
CA THR A 42 4.67 -16.25 15.09
C THR A 42 5.76 -15.21 15.34
N THR A 43 6.34 -15.20 16.54
CA THR A 43 7.51 -14.36 16.84
C THR A 43 8.76 -14.81 16.08
N GLU A 44 8.90 -16.11 15.80
CA GLU A 44 10.06 -16.68 15.10
C GLU A 44 9.92 -16.59 13.56
N ASP A 45 8.68 -16.63 13.07
CA ASP A 45 8.34 -16.46 11.66
C ASP A 45 7.21 -15.42 11.53
N PRO A 46 7.54 -14.12 11.62
CA PRO A 46 6.55 -13.06 11.56
C PRO A 46 6.01 -12.87 10.14
N ARG A 47 4.70 -12.64 10.05
CA ARG A 47 3.98 -12.32 8.80
C ARG A 47 3.28 -10.96 8.96
N PRO A 48 4.02 -9.85 8.83
CA PRO A 48 3.44 -8.51 8.97
C PRO A 48 2.42 -8.26 7.86
N THR A 49 1.25 -7.77 8.24
CA THR A 49 0.11 -7.47 7.37
C THR A 49 -0.44 -6.11 7.74
N TYR A 50 -0.69 -5.26 6.75
CA TYR A 50 -1.27 -3.93 6.97
C TYR A 50 -2.78 -3.96 6.76
N VAL A 51 -3.53 -3.48 7.74
CA VAL A 51 -4.99 -3.39 7.71
C VAL A 51 -5.43 -1.97 8.07
N SER A 52 -6.66 -1.59 7.72
CA SER A 52 -7.21 -0.30 8.12
C SER A 52 -7.26 -0.18 9.66
N ALA A 53 -6.85 0.97 10.18
CA ALA A 53 -6.95 1.35 11.58
C ALA A 53 -8.38 1.73 11.99
N LEU A 54 -9.27 1.99 11.02
CA LEU A 54 -10.69 2.26 11.28
C LEU A 54 -11.52 0.99 11.51
N LEU A 55 -10.96 -0.20 11.26
CA LEU A 55 -11.64 -1.46 11.55
C LEU A 55 -11.95 -1.55 13.05
N THR A 56 -13.20 -1.89 13.36
CA THR A 56 -13.57 -2.31 14.71
C THR A 56 -12.88 -3.62 15.07
N SER A 57 -12.79 -3.93 16.36
CA SER A 57 -12.17 -5.19 16.81
C SER A 57 -12.90 -6.45 16.29
N GLU A 58 -14.20 -6.36 16.02
CA GLU A 58 -14.98 -7.43 15.41
C GLU A 58 -14.58 -7.63 13.94
N GLU A 59 -14.59 -6.55 13.16
CA GLU A 59 -14.20 -6.58 11.74
C GLU A 59 -12.74 -7.00 11.56
N GLU A 60 -11.83 -6.55 12.43
CA GLU A 60 -10.44 -7.00 12.41
C GLU A 60 -10.32 -8.51 12.63
N THR A 61 -11.07 -9.06 13.58
CA THR A 61 -11.05 -10.50 13.87
C THR A 61 -11.60 -11.30 12.69
N GLU A 62 -12.70 -10.85 12.09
CA GLU A 62 -13.26 -11.45 10.88
C GLU A 62 -12.26 -11.39 9.72
N TYR A 63 -11.64 -10.24 9.50
CA TYR A 63 -10.64 -10.04 8.46
C TYR A 63 -9.41 -10.93 8.65
N VAL A 64 -8.90 -11.03 9.88
CA VAL A 64 -7.81 -11.96 10.23
C VAL A 64 -8.20 -13.41 9.96
N SER A 65 -9.45 -13.80 10.24
CA SER A 65 -9.95 -15.14 9.95
C SER A 65 -10.01 -15.47 8.46
N LEU A 66 -10.10 -14.47 7.58
CA LEU A 66 -10.06 -14.65 6.13
C LEU A 66 -8.64 -14.77 5.58
N LEU A 67 -7.65 -14.28 6.33
CA LEU A 67 -6.25 -14.21 5.93
C LEU A 67 -5.35 -15.28 6.55
N THR A 68 -5.85 -16.00 7.56
CA THR A 68 -5.11 -17.06 8.27
C THR A 68 -5.43 -18.43 7.72
#